data_AF-A0AAE5IAL0-F1
#
_entry.id   AF-A0AAE5IAL0-F1
#
_cell.length_a   1.000
_cell.length_b   1.000
_cell.length_c   1.000
_cell.angle_alpha   90.00
_cell.angle_beta   90.00
_cell.angle_gamma   90.00
#
_symmetry.space_group_name_H-M   'P 1'
#
loop_
_entity.id
_entity.type
_entity.pdbx_description
1 polymer ?
#
loop_
_entity_poly.entity_id
_entity_poly.type
_entity_poly.pdbx_seq_one_letter_code
_entity_poly.pdbx_strand_id
1 'polypeptide(L)'
;MPYVVVRMLKRHFLRRVILASLPCLALVGCVPNAVNHIIGDPSQEKIPPNQLADYLATDCTDIWSLSGQSTETNPLYWLRAMDCANRLMPVQARSEASTLMTDTWQGAFRRGILLDNANITPPERREAVTRLDALSPQIPPQVRPLYQVWRSSQTLQLQLAEERMRYSKLQQASDSDLDTLRQQQQHLQSQLDLTTRKLENLTDIERQLSTRKPGGNYNPDALHGNDKLTTPDNEEGAAPSADEVTP
;
A
#
# COMPACT_ATOMS: atom_id res chain seq x y z
N MET A 1 -70.60 -48.90 -16.65
CA MET A 1 -69.12 -48.90 -16.79
C MET A 1 -68.46 -47.85 -15.87
N PRO A 2 -68.43 -48.03 -14.53
CA PRO A 2 -67.86 -47.02 -13.61
C PRO A 2 -66.48 -47.40 -13.00
N TYR A 3 -66.04 -48.65 -13.14
CA TYR A 3 -64.86 -49.16 -12.39
C TYR A 3 -63.50 -48.79 -12.98
N VAL A 4 -63.44 -48.42 -14.28
CA VAL A 4 -62.17 -48.06 -14.95
C VAL A 4 -61.76 -46.61 -14.65
N VAL A 5 -62.74 -45.70 -14.54
CA VAL A 5 -62.50 -44.27 -14.27
C VAL A 5 -61.97 -44.05 -12.84
N VAL A 6 -62.49 -44.80 -11.86
CA VAL A 6 -62.05 -44.71 -10.45
C VAL A 6 -60.60 -45.18 -10.27
N ARG A 7 -60.15 -46.20 -11.03
CA ARG A 7 -58.75 -46.67 -10.95
C ARG A 7 -57.76 -45.69 -11.59
N MET A 8 -58.13 -45.02 -12.68
CA MET A 8 -57.26 -44.03 -13.33
C MET A 8 -57.10 -42.74 -12.50
N LEU A 9 -58.17 -42.23 -11.87
CA LEU A 9 -58.07 -41.09 -10.95
C LEU A 9 -57.23 -41.39 -9.72
N LYS A 10 -57.36 -42.60 -9.14
CA LYS A 10 -56.58 -43.01 -7.96
C LYS A 10 -55.08 -43.11 -8.28
N ARG A 11 -54.72 -43.56 -9.49
CA ARG A 11 -53.31 -43.68 -9.93
C ARG A 11 -52.67 -42.33 -10.23
N HIS A 12 -53.43 -41.36 -10.73
CA HIS A 12 -52.94 -39.99 -10.93
C HIS A 12 -52.79 -39.20 -9.63
N PHE A 13 -53.69 -39.41 -8.65
CA PHE A 13 -53.61 -38.75 -7.35
C PHE A 13 -52.40 -39.25 -6.54
N LEU A 14 -52.16 -40.58 -6.50
CA LEU A 14 -50.97 -41.14 -5.85
C LEU A 14 -49.66 -40.69 -6.49
N ARG A 15 -49.60 -40.57 -7.83
CA ARG A 15 -48.37 -40.16 -8.52
C ARG A 15 -48.03 -38.68 -8.31
N ARG A 16 -49.03 -37.80 -8.19
CA ARG A 16 -48.81 -36.36 -7.89
C ARG A 16 -48.43 -36.12 -6.43
N VAL A 17 -48.99 -36.89 -5.49
CA VAL A 17 -48.63 -36.78 -4.05
C VAL A 17 -47.19 -37.24 -3.79
N ILE A 18 -46.73 -38.29 -4.48
CA ILE A 18 -45.36 -38.80 -4.31
C ILE A 18 -44.31 -37.88 -4.97
N LEU A 19 -44.62 -37.23 -6.10
CA LEU A 19 -43.69 -36.29 -6.76
C LEU A 19 -43.62 -34.90 -6.09
N ALA A 20 -44.65 -34.49 -5.32
CA ALA A 20 -44.65 -33.23 -4.60
C ALA A 20 -43.97 -33.30 -3.22
N SER A 21 -43.73 -34.51 -2.66
CA SER A 21 -43.11 -34.68 -1.34
C SER A 21 -41.59 -34.90 -1.38
N LEU A 22 -40.99 -35.04 -2.57
CA LEU A 22 -39.54 -35.24 -2.71
C LEU A 22 -38.63 -33.98 -2.56
N PRO A 23 -39.08 -32.71 -2.71
CA PRO A 23 -38.19 -31.57 -2.54
C PRO A 23 -38.10 -31.07 -1.08
N CYS A 24 -38.97 -31.51 -0.17
CA CYS A 24 -38.91 -31.11 1.26
C CYS A 24 -37.94 -31.92 2.12
N LEU A 25 -37.35 -33.00 1.60
CA LEU A 25 -36.35 -33.80 2.33
C LEU A 25 -34.90 -33.36 2.07
N ALA A 26 -34.67 -32.34 1.24
CA ALA A 26 -33.34 -31.81 0.94
C ALA A 26 -32.93 -30.57 1.76
N LEU A 27 -33.74 -30.16 2.75
CA LEU A 27 -33.46 -29.02 3.64
C LEU A 27 -33.32 -29.41 5.13
N VAL A 28 -32.93 -30.65 5.43
CA VAL A 28 -32.44 -31.01 6.78
C VAL A 28 -30.92 -31.05 6.75
N GLY A 29 -30.32 -29.87 6.79
CA GLY A 29 -28.88 -29.68 7.01
C GLY A 29 -28.66 -28.85 8.27
N CYS A 30 -27.92 -29.42 9.23
CA CYS A 30 -27.54 -28.92 10.56
C CYS A 30 -28.48 -29.28 11.73
N VAL A 31 -28.48 -30.57 12.07
CA VAL A 31 -28.67 -31.02 13.46
C VAL A 31 -27.26 -31.21 14.05
N PRO A 32 -26.94 -30.68 15.24
CA PRO A 32 -25.68 -31.03 15.90
C PRO A 32 -25.71 -32.54 16.14
N ASN A 33 -24.63 -33.25 15.80
CA ASN A 33 -24.47 -34.66 16.12
C ASN A 33 -24.64 -34.85 17.65
N ALA A 34 -25.85 -35.18 18.09
CA ALA A 34 -26.10 -35.66 19.43
C ALA A 34 -25.49 -37.05 19.50
N VAL A 35 -24.28 -37.13 20.05
CA VAL A 35 -23.62 -38.38 20.42
C VAL A 35 -24.58 -39.12 21.34
N ASN A 36 -24.99 -40.33 20.95
CA ASN A 36 -25.79 -41.22 21.78
C ASN A 36 -25.00 -41.54 23.06
N HIS A 37 -25.31 -40.87 24.16
CA HIS A 37 -24.93 -41.33 25.48
C HIS A 37 -25.77 -42.56 25.80
N ILE A 38 -25.13 -43.73 25.70
CA ILE A 38 -25.65 -44.98 26.25
C ILE A 38 -25.93 -44.73 27.72
N ILE A 39 -27.16 -45.04 28.14
CA ILE A 39 -27.65 -44.93 29.52
C ILE A 39 -26.74 -45.80 30.41
N GLY A 40 -25.84 -45.12 31.12
CA GLY A 40 -24.83 -45.71 31.98
C GLY A 40 -23.84 -44.62 32.35
N ASP A 41 -23.98 -44.13 33.58
CA ASP A 41 -23.23 -43.04 34.23
C ASP A 41 -23.81 -41.63 33.98
N PRO A 42 -24.32 -40.91 35.02
CA PRO A 42 -24.68 -39.51 34.87
C PRO A 42 -23.44 -38.78 34.36
N SER A 43 -23.58 -38.16 33.19
CA SER A 43 -22.56 -37.31 32.59
C SER A 43 -22.02 -36.34 33.63
N GLN A 44 -20.92 -36.72 34.28
CA GLN A 44 -19.96 -35.76 34.76
C GLN A 44 -19.58 -34.98 33.51
N GLU A 45 -20.19 -33.81 33.36
CA GLU A 45 -19.62 -32.74 32.57
C GLU A 45 -18.17 -32.68 33.00
N LYS A 46 -17.30 -33.23 32.15
CA LYS A 46 -15.90 -33.41 32.45
C LYS A 46 -15.30 -32.03 32.29
N ILE A 47 -15.54 -31.19 33.31
CA ILE A 47 -14.91 -29.88 33.45
C ILE A 47 -13.43 -30.16 33.20
N PRO A 48 -12.82 -29.51 32.19
CA PRO A 48 -11.41 -29.70 31.94
C PRO A 48 -10.68 -29.51 33.28
N PRO A 49 -9.77 -30.42 33.67
CA PRO A 49 -9.10 -30.34 34.97
C PRO A 49 -8.29 -29.05 35.14
N ASN A 50 -8.10 -28.29 34.05
CA ASN A 50 -7.45 -27.01 34.03
C ASN A 50 -8.50 -25.89 34.05
N GLN A 51 -8.66 -25.25 35.21
CA GLN A 51 -9.36 -23.98 35.32
C GLN A 51 -8.60 -22.94 34.47
N LEU A 52 -9.21 -22.50 33.37
CA LEU A 52 -8.64 -21.49 32.51
C LEU A 52 -8.64 -20.15 33.27
N ALA A 53 -7.49 -19.51 33.37
CA ALA A 53 -7.41 -18.15 33.90
C ALA A 53 -8.24 -17.21 33.01
N ASP A 54 -9.15 -16.46 33.62
CA ASP A 54 -10.04 -15.53 32.92
C ASP A 54 -9.31 -14.19 32.66
N TYR A 55 -8.47 -14.19 31.63
CA TYR A 55 -7.84 -12.96 31.15
C TYR A 55 -8.82 -12.05 30.40
N LEU A 56 -9.99 -12.53 29.99
CA LEU A 56 -10.97 -11.73 29.24
C LEU A 56 -11.58 -10.64 30.12
N ALA A 57 -11.80 -10.95 31.40
CA ALA A 57 -12.31 -9.99 32.38
C ALA A 57 -11.24 -9.02 32.92
N THR A 58 -9.95 -9.22 32.63
CA THR A 58 -8.87 -8.35 33.12
C THR A 58 -8.91 -6.99 32.44
N ASP A 59 -8.77 -5.90 33.18
CA ASP A 59 -8.68 -4.55 32.61
C ASP A 59 -7.38 -4.33 31.81
N CYS A 60 -7.46 -3.47 30.78
CA CYS A 60 -6.31 -3.21 29.91
C CYS A 60 -5.16 -2.44 30.57
N THR A 61 -5.41 -1.78 31.71
CA THR A 61 -4.36 -1.16 32.52
C THR A 61 -3.53 -2.21 33.23
N ASP A 62 -4.12 -3.36 33.55
CA ASP A 62 -3.54 -4.33 34.47
C ASP A 62 -2.87 -5.47 33.70
N ILE A 63 -3.24 -5.71 32.44
CA ILE A 63 -2.72 -6.81 31.61
C ILE A 63 -1.19 -6.80 31.48
N TRP A 64 -0.57 -5.62 31.44
CA TRP A 64 0.88 -5.48 31.28
C TRP A 64 1.66 -5.81 32.55
N SER A 65 1.03 -5.69 33.73
CA SER A 65 1.61 -6.02 35.02
C SER A 65 1.70 -7.54 35.26
N LEU A 66 0.90 -8.33 34.55
CA LEU A 66 0.89 -9.78 34.69
C LEU A 66 2.16 -10.38 34.06
N SER A 67 2.82 -11.27 34.79
CA SER A 67 4.06 -11.92 34.35
C SER A 67 4.21 -13.30 34.98
N GLY A 68 5.11 -14.10 34.43
CA GLY A 68 5.43 -15.44 34.94
C GLY A 68 4.93 -16.57 34.04
N GLN A 69 5.48 -17.76 34.28
CA GLN A 69 5.35 -18.89 33.36
C GLN A 69 3.89 -19.30 33.09
N SER A 70 3.03 -19.30 34.10
CA SER A 70 1.61 -19.66 33.96
C SER A 70 0.80 -18.64 33.15
N THR A 71 1.22 -17.37 33.16
CA THR A 71 0.62 -16.30 32.36
C THR A 71 1.15 -16.33 30.94
N GLU A 72 2.47 -16.37 30.77
CA GLU A 72 3.13 -16.26 29.48
C GLU A 72 2.96 -17.51 28.61
N THR A 73 2.72 -18.69 29.19
CA THR A 73 2.37 -19.89 28.41
C THR A 73 0.89 -19.97 28.05
N ASN A 74 0.04 -19.11 28.63
CA ASN A 74 -1.39 -19.11 28.37
C ASN A 74 -1.74 -18.24 27.14
N PRO A 75 -2.34 -18.79 26.08
CA PRO A 75 -2.68 -18.01 24.89
C PRO A 75 -3.73 -16.92 25.16
N LEU A 76 -4.63 -17.08 26.15
CA LEU A 76 -5.65 -16.08 26.46
C LEU A 76 -5.05 -14.78 27.00
N TYR A 77 -3.91 -14.86 27.70
CA TYR A 77 -3.15 -13.69 28.12
C TYR A 77 -2.69 -12.87 26.91
N TRP A 78 -2.07 -13.51 25.93
CA TRP A 78 -1.58 -12.84 24.72
C TRP A 78 -2.71 -12.29 23.85
N LEU A 79 -3.82 -13.02 23.76
CA LEU A 79 -5.01 -12.53 23.05
C LEU A 79 -5.56 -11.26 23.71
N ARG A 80 -5.66 -11.24 25.04
CA ARG A 80 -6.07 -10.04 25.78
C ARG A 80 -5.07 -8.89 25.60
N ALA A 81 -3.77 -9.19 25.67
CA ALA A 81 -2.72 -8.21 25.45
C ALA A 81 -2.80 -7.57 24.05
N MET A 82 -3.07 -8.35 23.00
CA MET A 82 -3.32 -7.83 21.65
C MET A 82 -4.55 -6.93 21.56
N ASP A 83 -5.68 -7.34 22.15
CA ASP A 83 -6.88 -6.49 22.17
C ASP A 83 -6.62 -5.17 22.91
N CYS A 84 -5.92 -5.22 24.05
CA CYS A 84 -5.60 -4.03 24.83
C CYS A 84 -4.60 -3.12 24.12
N ALA A 85 -3.58 -3.66 23.45
CA ALA A 85 -2.65 -2.88 22.64
C ALA A 85 -3.36 -2.09 21.53
N ASN A 86 -4.38 -2.67 20.91
CA ASN A 86 -5.16 -1.99 19.88
C ASN A 86 -5.98 -0.80 20.39
N ARG A 87 -6.18 -0.68 21.71
CA ARG A 87 -6.91 0.42 22.34
C ARG A 87 -6.00 1.57 22.80
N LEU A 88 -4.68 1.34 22.83
CA LEU A 88 -3.70 2.33 23.27
C LEU A 88 -3.45 3.39 22.19
N MET A 89 -3.28 4.63 22.63
CA MET A 89 -2.80 5.70 21.75
C MET A 89 -1.35 5.41 21.33
N PRO A 90 -0.92 5.76 20.11
CA PRO A 90 0.43 5.48 19.63
C PRO A 90 1.56 5.95 20.54
N VAL A 91 1.39 7.09 21.22
CA VAL A 91 2.38 7.63 22.16
C VAL A 91 2.47 6.77 23.42
N GLN A 92 1.33 6.35 23.98
CA GLN A 92 1.28 5.48 25.16
C GLN A 92 1.85 4.10 24.85
N ALA A 93 1.51 3.55 23.68
CA ALA A 93 2.03 2.26 23.24
C ALA A 93 3.56 2.28 23.10
N ARG A 94 4.13 3.38 22.59
CA ARG A 94 5.58 3.57 22.54
C ARG A 94 6.23 3.71 23.92
N SER A 95 5.62 4.49 24.82
CA SER A 95 6.17 4.64 26.16
C SER A 95 6.19 3.30 26.90
N GLU A 96 5.11 2.53 26.82
CA GLU A 96 5.03 1.19 27.39
C GLU A 96 6.03 0.24 26.74
N ALA A 97 6.14 0.26 25.41
CA ALA A 97 7.10 -0.57 24.68
C ALA A 97 8.55 -0.25 25.06
N SER A 98 8.88 1.00 25.38
CA SER A 98 10.24 1.46 25.68
C SER A 98 10.83 0.89 26.96
N THR A 99 9.99 0.50 27.91
CA THR A 99 10.44 -0.08 29.20
C THR A 99 10.70 -1.59 29.11
N LEU A 100 10.27 -2.23 28.03
CA LEU A 100 10.38 -3.68 27.86
C LEU A 100 11.74 -4.11 27.33
N MET A 101 12.32 -5.11 27.99
CA MET A 101 13.49 -5.84 27.48
C MET A 101 13.08 -6.76 26.33
N THR A 102 13.98 -7.02 25.40
CA THR A 102 13.71 -7.77 24.15
C THR A 102 14.65 -8.96 23.94
N ASP A 103 15.33 -9.36 25.00
CA ASP A 103 16.21 -10.53 25.10
C ASP A 103 15.44 -11.84 25.21
N THR A 104 14.23 -11.79 25.77
CA THR A 104 13.30 -12.92 25.88
C THR A 104 12.21 -12.86 24.82
N TRP A 105 11.68 -14.02 24.41
CA TRP A 105 10.59 -14.06 23.43
C TRP A 105 9.34 -13.33 23.95
N GLN A 106 9.09 -13.38 25.26
CA GLN A 106 7.96 -12.70 25.90
C GLN A 106 8.10 -11.18 25.80
N GLY A 107 9.27 -10.67 26.17
CA GLY A 107 9.55 -9.24 26.10
C GLY A 107 9.50 -8.72 24.67
N ALA A 108 10.13 -9.44 23.73
CA ALA A 108 10.10 -9.10 22.31
C ALA A 108 8.67 -9.16 21.73
N PHE A 109 7.87 -10.16 22.09
CA PHE A 109 6.49 -10.29 21.60
C PHE A 109 5.57 -9.23 22.19
N ARG A 110 5.66 -8.98 23.50
CA ARG A 110 4.90 -7.92 24.19
C ARG A 110 5.21 -6.55 23.59
N ARG A 111 6.50 -6.26 23.36
CA ARG A 111 6.93 -5.04 22.68
C ARG A 111 6.39 -4.97 21.24
N GLY A 112 6.48 -6.07 20.49
CA GLY A 112 5.94 -6.16 19.13
C GLY A 112 4.45 -5.81 19.08
N ILE A 113 3.65 -6.46 19.93
CA ILE A 113 2.20 -6.22 20.06
C ILE A 113 1.90 -4.74 20.37
N LEU A 114 2.61 -4.13 21.32
CA LEU A 114 2.43 -2.70 21.64
C LEU A 114 2.74 -1.81 20.43
N LEU A 115 3.77 -2.15 19.64
CA LEU A 115 4.21 -1.33 18.52
C LEU A 115 3.37 -1.50 17.24
N ASP A 116 2.46 -2.48 17.18
CA ASP A 116 1.66 -2.79 15.98
C ASP A 116 0.96 -1.58 15.38
N ASN A 117 0.21 -0.87 16.24
CA ASN A 117 -0.58 0.32 15.90
C ASN A 117 0.07 1.61 16.40
N ALA A 118 1.34 1.55 16.78
CA ALA A 118 2.05 2.71 17.26
C ALA A 118 2.55 3.64 16.13
N ASN A 119 2.19 3.46 14.86
CA ASN A 119 2.73 4.28 13.75
C ASN A 119 4.27 4.27 13.67
N ILE A 120 4.91 3.12 13.92
CA ILE A 120 6.36 2.96 13.78
C ILE A 120 6.80 3.01 12.32
N THR A 121 8.08 3.30 12.09
CA THR A 121 8.65 3.33 10.74
C THR A 121 8.81 1.91 10.16
N PRO A 122 8.79 1.72 8.83
CA PRO A 122 9.06 0.41 8.22
C PRO A 122 10.38 -0.27 8.67
N PRO A 123 11.54 0.42 8.78
CA PRO A 123 12.76 -0.23 9.27
C PRO A 123 12.65 -0.66 10.74
N GLU A 124 12.03 0.16 11.60
CA GLU A 124 11.78 -0.19 13.01
C GLU A 124 10.89 -1.45 13.12
N ARG A 125 9.87 -1.55 12.26
CA ARG A 125 8.99 -2.73 12.18
C ARG A 125 9.76 -3.98 11.76
N ARG A 126 10.66 -3.87 10.78
CA ARG A 126 11.52 -4.99 10.36
C ARG A 126 12.41 -5.46 11.50
N GLU A 127 13.04 -4.54 12.23
CA GLU A 127 13.88 -4.91 13.37
C GLU A 127 13.09 -5.67 14.43
N ALA A 128 11.89 -5.20 14.79
CA ALA A 128 11.03 -5.86 15.77
C ALA A 128 10.64 -7.28 15.35
N VAL A 129 10.26 -7.47 14.07
CA VAL A 129 9.93 -8.78 13.51
C VAL A 129 11.15 -9.70 13.51
N THR A 130 12.28 -9.25 12.96
CA THR A 130 13.51 -10.05 12.87
C THR A 130 14.01 -10.49 14.25
N ARG A 131 13.92 -9.61 15.24
CA ARG A 131 14.29 -9.93 16.62
C ARG A 131 13.41 -11.03 17.21
N LEU A 132 12.09 -10.91 17.08
CA LEU A 132 11.18 -11.94 17.60
C LEU A 132 11.28 -13.25 16.81
N ASP A 133 11.56 -13.19 15.51
CA ASP A 133 11.79 -14.36 14.67
C ASP A 133 12.96 -15.20 15.16
N ALA A 134 14.06 -14.56 15.57
CA ALA A 134 15.22 -15.24 16.14
C ALA A 134 14.89 -15.98 17.45
N LEU A 135 13.91 -15.46 18.20
CA LEU A 135 13.43 -16.04 19.46
C LEU A 135 12.26 -17.03 19.27
N SER A 136 11.74 -17.18 18.05
CA SER A 136 10.58 -18.01 17.74
C SER A 136 10.67 -19.51 18.12
N PRO A 137 11.86 -20.14 18.21
CA PRO A 137 11.95 -21.51 18.73
C PRO A 137 11.55 -21.63 20.21
N GLN A 138 11.68 -20.55 20.99
CA GLN A 138 11.37 -20.54 22.43
C GLN A 138 9.87 -20.35 22.70
N ILE A 139 9.10 -19.93 21.69
CA ILE A 139 7.66 -19.67 21.83
C ILE A 139 6.91 -21.00 22.06
N PRO A 140 6.14 -21.13 23.16
CA PRO A 140 5.34 -22.31 23.45
C PRO A 140 4.36 -22.65 22.31
N PRO A 141 4.09 -23.94 22.06
CA PRO A 141 3.20 -24.35 20.96
C PRO A 141 1.77 -23.81 21.11
N GLN A 142 1.31 -23.53 22.34
CA GLN A 142 -0.02 -22.94 22.60
C GLN A 142 -0.10 -21.47 22.15
N VAL A 143 1.00 -20.72 22.23
CA VAL A 143 1.08 -19.30 21.87
C VAL A 143 1.44 -19.11 20.39
N ARG A 144 2.08 -20.12 19.78
CA ARG A 144 2.57 -20.09 18.40
C ARG A 144 1.53 -19.65 17.35
N PRO A 145 0.24 -20.05 17.38
CA PRO A 145 -0.75 -19.57 16.42
C PRO A 145 -0.95 -18.05 16.49
N LEU A 146 -0.97 -17.47 17.70
CA LEU A 146 -1.12 -16.01 17.87
C LEU A 146 0.10 -15.27 17.33
N TYR A 147 1.30 -15.77 17.60
CA TYR A 147 2.52 -15.23 17.01
C TYR A 147 2.51 -15.31 15.48
N GLN A 148 2.01 -16.40 14.89
CA GLN A 148 1.93 -16.53 13.43
C GLN A 148 0.97 -15.53 12.80
N VAL A 149 -0.20 -15.31 13.41
CA VAL A 149 -1.18 -14.30 12.96
C VAL A 149 -0.61 -12.88 13.11
N TRP A 150 0.03 -12.60 14.24
CA TRP A 150 0.71 -11.32 14.45
C TRP A 150 1.79 -11.09 13.37
N ARG A 151 2.64 -12.09 13.14
CA ARG A 151 3.73 -12.02 12.15
C ARG A 151 3.21 -11.83 10.73
N SER A 152 2.13 -12.53 10.34
CA SER A 152 1.54 -12.35 9.01
C SER A 152 0.99 -10.95 8.82
N SER A 153 0.37 -10.36 9.86
CA SER A 153 -0.03 -8.95 9.87
C SER A 153 1.18 -8.02 9.67
N GLN A 154 2.29 -8.25 10.36
CA GLN A 154 3.51 -7.44 10.18
C GLN A 154 4.04 -7.50 8.74
N THR A 155 4.06 -8.69 8.14
CA THR A 155 4.46 -8.88 6.73
C THR A 155 3.58 -8.06 5.79
N LEU A 156 2.26 -8.10 5.98
CA LEU A 156 1.31 -7.32 5.18
C LEU A 156 1.55 -5.81 5.32
N GLN A 157 1.82 -5.32 6.54
CA GLN A 157 2.13 -3.91 6.75
C GLN A 157 3.42 -3.46 6.07
N LEU A 158 4.45 -4.32 6.06
CA LEU A 158 5.70 -4.06 5.36
C LEU A 158 5.51 -4.04 3.83
N GLN A 159 4.73 -4.97 3.29
CA GLN A 159 4.37 -4.99 1.86
C GLN A 159 3.59 -3.74 1.48
N LEU A 160 2.61 -3.32 2.29
CA LEU A 160 1.86 -2.09 2.07
C LEU A 160 2.78 -0.85 2.05
N ALA A 161 3.75 -0.79 2.96
CA ALA A 161 4.70 0.31 3.00
C ALA A 161 5.62 0.33 1.76
N GLU A 162 6.04 -0.83 1.28
CA GLU A 162 6.85 -0.96 0.06
C GLU A 162 6.07 -0.52 -1.18
N GLU A 163 4.81 -0.95 -1.33
CA GLU A 163 3.95 -0.51 -2.43
C GLU A 163 3.68 1.00 -2.41
N ARG A 164 3.44 1.57 -1.22
CA ARG A 164 3.30 3.03 -1.06
C ARG A 164 4.56 3.78 -1.48
N MET A 165 5.73 3.27 -1.10
CA MET A 165 7.01 3.86 -1.50
C MET A 165 7.19 3.79 -3.03
N ARG A 166 6.87 2.64 -3.63
CA ARG A 166 6.96 2.45 -5.08
C ARG A 166 6.02 3.38 -5.84
N TYR A 167 4.77 3.50 -5.38
CA TYR A 167 3.79 4.41 -5.96
C TYR A 167 4.23 5.87 -5.84
N SER A 168 4.72 6.28 -4.67
CA SER A 168 5.22 7.64 -4.46
C SER A 168 6.37 8.00 -5.40
N LYS A 169 7.30 7.06 -5.66
CA LYS A 169 8.38 7.26 -6.63
C LYS A 169 7.85 7.42 -8.06
N LEU A 170 6.89 6.59 -8.45
CA LEU A 170 6.28 6.67 -9.77
C LEU A 170 5.54 8.00 -9.97
N GLN A 171 4.80 8.44 -8.95
CA GLN A 171 4.12 9.73 -8.97
C GLN A 171 5.12 10.89 -9.10
N GLN A 172 6.19 10.88 -8.30
CA GLN A 172 7.23 11.90 -8.39
C GLN A 172 7.90 11.94 -9.76
N ALA A 173 8.16 10.78 -10.38
CA ALA A 173 8.71 10.71 -11.74
C ALA A 173 7.73 11.29 -12.77
N SER A 174 6.45 10.91 -12.69
CA SER A 174 5.40 11.45 -13.56
C SER A 174 5.27 12.97 -13.41
N ASP A 175 5.32 13.50 -12.19
CA ASP A 175 5.24 14.94 -11.94
C ASP A 175 6.46 15.66 -12.54
N SER A 176 7.66 15.08 -12.39
CA SER A 176 8.87 15.64 -13.02
C SER A 176 8.79 15.62 -14.55
N ASP A 177 8.26 14.57 -15.16
CA ASP A 177 8.10 14.50 -16.61
C ASP A 177 7.11 15.56 -17.11
N LEU A 178 5.98 15.77 -16.41
CA LEU A 178 5.04 16.84 -16.74
C LEU A 178 5.67 18.24 -16.64
N ASP A 179 6.53 18.46 -15.66
CA ASP A 179 7.24 19.73 -15.51
C ASP A 179 8.25 19.95 -16.64
N THR A 180 8.98 18.92 -17.07
CA THR A 180 9.87 19.02 -18.24
C THR A 180 9.10 19.36 -19.52
N LEU A 181 7.93 18.74 -19.73
CA LEU A 181 7.10 19.03 -20.91
C LEU A 181 6.56 20.46 -20.89
N ARG A 182 6.15 20.98 -19.72
CA ARG A 182 5.74 22.38 -19.57
C ARG A 182 6.88 23.34 -19.90
N GLN A 183 8.10 23.06 -19.44
CA GLN A 183 9.27 23.87 -19.74
C GLN A 183 9.59 23.86 -21.24
N GLN A 184 9.52 22.69 -21.90
CA GLN A 184 9.70 22.59 -23.35
C GLN A 184 8.66 23.39 -24.12
N GLN A 185 7.38 23.31 -23.72
CA GLN A 185 6.31 24.08 -24.34
C GLN A 185 6.56 25.60 -24.22
N GLN A 186 6.91 26.08 -23.03
CA GLN A 186 7.23 27.50 -22.82
C GLN A 186 8.44 27.94 -23.64
N HIS A 187 9.49 27.10 -23.72
CA HIS A 187 10.66 27.38 -24.54
C HIS A 187 10.29 27.52 -26.02
N LEU A 188 9.54 26.56 -26.57
CA LEU A 188 9.10 26.59 -27.96
C LEU A 188 8.20 27.80 -28.25
N GLN A 189 7.29 28.16 -27.34
CA GLN A 189 6.48 29.37 -27.46
C GLN A 189 7.35 30.63 -27.50
N SER A 190 8.34 30.74 -26.61
CA SER A 190 9.27 31.88 -26.62
C SER A 190 10.07 31.96 -27.92
N GLN A 191 10.46 30.82 -28.51
CA GLN A 191 11.14 30.79 -29.80
C GLN A 191 10.22 31.25 -30.93
N LEU A 192 8.96 30.81 -30.94
CA LEU A 192 7.97 31.24 -31.93
C LEU A 192 7.65 32.74 -31.82
N ASP A 193 7.55 33.28 -30.60
CA ASP A 193 7.36 34.72 -30.40
C ASP A 193 8.56 35.52 -30.91
N LEU A 194 9.79 35.04 -30.66
CA LEU A 194 11.00 35.68 -31.15
C LEU A 194 11.11 35.63 -32.67
N THR A 195 10.79 34.50 -33.31
CA THR A 195 10.80 34.40 -34.78
C THR A 195 9.72 35.28 -35.39
N THR A 196 8.54 35.36 -34.78
CA THR A 196 7.45 36.23 -35.23
C THR A 196 7.87 37.70 -35.18
N ARG A 197 8.46 38.15 -34.06
CA ARG A 197 9.00 39.51 -33.93
C ARG A 197 10.11 39.79 -34.95
N LYS A 198 10.98 38.80 -35.23
CA LYS A 198 12.02 38.93 -36.25
C LYS A 198 11.43 39.07 -37.65
N LEU A 199 10.41 38.27 -37.98
CA LEU A 199 9.71 38.34 -39.26
C LEU A 199 9.00 39.69 -39.40
N GLU A 200 8.27 40.13 -38.36
CA GLU A 200 7.62 41.45 -38.34
C GLU A 200 8.62 42.58 -38.55
N ASN A 201 9.78 42.54 -37.88
CA ASN A 201 10.86 43.51 -38.07
C ASN A 201 11.39 43.49 -39.51
N LEU A 202 11.64 42.31 -40.08
CA LEU A 202 12.08 42.19 -41.48
C LEU A 202 11.02 42.74 -42.45
N THR A 203 9.74 42.51 -42.18
CA THR A 203 8.63 43.07 -42.96
C THR A 203 8.53 44.59 -42.83
N ASP A 204 8.76 45.15 -41.64
CA ASP A 204 8.79 46.61 -41.47
C ASP A 204 9.98 47.25 -42.20
N ILE A 205 11.16 46.61 -42.15
CA ILE A 205 12.33 47.01 -42.94
C ILE A 205 12.00 46.99 -44.44
N GLU A 206 11.36 45.93 -44.95
CA GLU A 206 10.95 45.84 -46.34
C GLU A 206 9.98 46.97 -46.72
N ARG A 207 8.98 47.24 -45.86
CA ARG A 207 8.04 48.35 -46.06
C ARG A 207 8.76 49.69 -46.12
N GLN A 208 9.70 49.95 -45.21
CA GLN A 208 10.49 51.19 -45.20
C GLN A 208 11.35 51.34 -46.46
N LEU A 209 11.99 50.26 -46.92
CA LEU A 209 12.79 50.27 -48.16
C LEU A 209 11.91 50.46 -49.41
N SER A 210 10.73 49.84 -49.46
CA SER A 210 9.76 50.02 -50.54
C SER A 210 9.21 51.45 -50.59
N THR A 211 8.90 52.05 -49.43
CA THR A 211 8.43 53.44 -49.34
C THR A 211 9.54 54.45 -49.69
N ARG A 212 10.81 54.07 -49.50
CA ARG A 212 11.99 54.84 -49.92
C ARG A 212 12.38 54.62 -51.38
N LYS A 213 11.63 53.84 -52.17
CA LYS A 213 11.76 53.82 -53.63
C LYS A 213 11.11 55.09 -54.20
N PRO A 214 11.89 56.10 -54.66
CA PRO A 214 11.31 57.34 -55.13
C PRO A 214 10.70 57.11 -56.52
N GLY A 215 9.45 57.54 -56.71
CA GLY A 215 9.03 57.97 -58.02
C GLY A 215 9.87 59.19 -58.42
N GLY A 216 10.84 58.99 -59.30
CA GLY A 216 11.56 60.04 -60.03
C GLY A 216 12.81 60.61 -59.34
N ASN A 217 13.99 60.20 -59.80
CA ASN A 217 14.86 61.13 -60.53
C ASN A 217 15.88 60.35 -61.38
N TYR A 218 15.87 60.63 -62.69
CA TYR A 218 16.89 60.23 -63.64
C TYR A 218 18.20 60.97 -63.30
N ASN A 219 19.32 60.26 -63.18
CA ASN A 219 20.61 60.76 -63.67
C ASN A 219 21.59 59.59 -63.85
N PRO A 220 22.04 59.27 -65.08
CA PRO A 220 23.20 58.41 -65.28
C PRO A 220 24.46 59.28 -65.21
N ASP A 221 25.45 58.85 -64.46
CA ASP A 221 26.76 58.54 -65.04
C ASP A 221 27.74 58.01 -63.99
N ALA A 222 28.54 57.08 -64.48
CA ALA A 222 29.51 56.26 -63.79
C ALA A 222 30.73 57.09 -63.30
N LEU A 223 31.72 56.60 -62.54
CA LEU A 223 32.46 55.35 -62.68
C LEU A 223 33.59 55.33 -61.60
N HIS A 224 33.79 54.16 -60.96
CA HIS A 224 35.02 53.59 -60.36
C HIS A 224 35.89 54.36 -59.33
N GLY A 225 36.30 53.64 -58.25
CA GLY A 225 37.38 54.14 -57.39
C GLY A 225 37.70 53.51 -56.03
N ASN A 226 37.31 52.26 -55.75
CA ASN A 226 38.03 51.28 -54.91
C ASN A 226 38.66 51.77 -53.57
N ASP A 227 37.90 51.73 -52.47
CA ASP A 227 38.48 51.90 -51.13
C ASP A 227 38.99 50.58 -50.53
N LYS A 228 40.28 50.60 -50.21
CA LYS A 228 41.08 49.53 -49.62
C LYS A 228 40.86 49.47 -48.10
N LEU A 229 40.44 48.29 -47.67
CA LEU A 229 40.43 47.71 -46.33
C LEU A 229 41.52 48.23 -45.36
N THR A 230 41.09 48.68 -44.18
CA THR A 230 41.90 48.68 -42.95
C THR A 230 41.01 48.27 -41.76
N THR A 231 41.31 47.11 -41.20
CA THR A 231 40.88 46.64 -39.87
C THR A 231 41.72 47.31 -38.78
N PRO A 232 41.18 47.42 -37.54
CA PRO A 232 42.02 47.28 -36.37
C PRO A 232 41.63 46.02 -35.58
N ASP A 233 42.67 45.30 -35.21
CA ASP A 233 42.68 44.20 -34.27
C ASP A 233 42.29 44.66 -32.86
N ASN A 234 41.68 43.76 -32.08
CA ASN A 234 42.12 43.52 -30.70
C ASN A 234 41.50 42.26 -30.09
N GLU A 235 42.42 41.44 -29.59
CA GLU A 235 42.43 40.69 -28.32
C GLU A 235 41.30 39.67 -28.04
N GLU A 236 41.57 38.36 -27.95
CA GLU A 236 42.27 37.62 -26.87
C GLU A 236 41.26 36.98 -25.90
N GLY A 237 41.42 35.68 -25.62
CA GLY A 237 40.76 35.05 -24.47
C GLY A 237 40.09 33.70 -24.70
N ALA A 238 40.90 32.65 -24.49
CA ALA A 238 40.57 31.46 -23.68
C ALA A 238 39.46 30.48 -24.12
N ALA A 239 39.92 29.26 -24.42
CA ALA A 239 39.16 28.01 -24.28
C ALA A 239 38.82 27.73 -22.79
N PRO A 240 37.95 26.74 -22.48
CA PRO A 240 38.51 25.39 -22.34
C PRO A 240 37.59 24.20 -22.73
N SER A 241 38.29 23.17 -23.23
CA SER A 241 38.15 21.72 -23.02
C SER A 241 36.77 21.04 -22.99
N ALA A 242 36.60 20.15 -23.97
CA ALA A 242 35.76 18.97 -23.90
C ALA A 242 36.50 17.84 -23.15
N ASP A 243 35.84 17.20 -22.19
CA ASP A 243 36.27 15.93 -21.62
C ASP A 243 35.49 14.79 -22.28
N GLU A 244 36.27 13.85 -22.78
CA GLU A 244 35.93 12.62 -23.45
C GLU A 244 35.97 11.48 -22.42
N VAL A 245 34.83 10.82 -22.17
CA VAL A 245 34.81 9.53 -21.46
C VAL A 245 33.74 8.63 -22.08
N THR A 246 34.19 7.53 -22.68
CA THR A 246 33.43 6.29 -22.87
C THR A 246 34.44 5.13 -22.79
N PRO A 247 34.05 3.88 -22.48
CA PRO A 247 32.89 3.38 -21.74
C PRO A 247 33.23 2.87 -20.32
#